data_AF-C6T6Y9-F1
#
_entry.id   AF-C6T6Y9-F1
#
_cell.length_a   1.000
_cell.length_b   1.000
_cell.length_c   1.000
_cell.angle_alpha   90.00
_cell.angle_beta   90.00
_cell.angle_gamma   90.00
#
_symmetry.space_group_name_H-M   'P 1'
#
loop_
_entity.id
_entity.type
_entity.pdbx_description
1 polymer ?
#
loop_
_entity_poly.entity_id
_entity_poly.type
_entity_poly.pdbx_seq_one_letter_code
_entity_poly.pdbx_strand_id
1 'polypeptide(L)'
;MADESVVESPVKRQRDDDEENEVSVSMDVEGGKDPLSNGLSSVIPGWFSEISSMWPGEAHSLKVEKILFQGKSEYQNVMVFQSSTYGKVLVLDGVIQLTERDECAYQEMITHLPLCSIPNPKKVLVIGGGDGGVIREVAHHSSVEKIDICEIDKMVVDVSKQYFPDVAVGYDDPRVTLHIGDGVAFL
;
A
#
# COMPACT_ATOMS: atom_id res chain seq x y z
N MET A 1 -27.53 -24.69 43.64
CA MET A 1 -27.66 -25.71 42.59
C MET A 1 -27.21 -25.05 41.31
N ALA A 2 -26.12 -25.57 40.74
CA ALA A 2 -25.48 -25.05 39.54
C ALA A 2 -26.36 -25.31 38.32
N ASP A 3 -26.37 -24.38 37.38
CA ASP A 3 -26.72 -24.62 35.99
C ASP A 3 -25.65 -23.93 35.13
N GLU A 4 -24.69 -24.72 34.68
CA GLU A 4 -23.64 -24.32 33.74
C GLU A 4 -24.25 -24.37 32.33
N SER A 5 -24.60 -23.21 31.77
CA SER A 5 -24.78 -23.09 30.32
C SER A 5 -23.51 -22.50 29.73
N VAL A 6 -22.74 -23.39 29.11
CA VAL A 6 -21.56 -23.08 28.29
C VAL A 6 -22.02 -22.19 27.14
N VAL A 7 -21.56 -20.94 27.12
CA VAL A 7 -21.70 -20.07 25.95
C VAL A 7 -20.60 -20.47 24.97
N GLU A 8 -20.99 -21.20 23.94
CA GLU A 8 -20.13 -21.50 22.79
C GLU A 8 -19.68 -20.19 22.12
N SER A 9 -18.37 -19.98 22.11
CA SER A 9 -17.69 -18.93 21.35
C SER A 9 -17.87 -19.14 19.85
N PRO A 10 -18.24 -18.12 19.05
CA PRO A 10 -18.30 -18.29 17.61
C PRO A 10 -16.88 -18.43 17.04
N VAL A 11 -16.66 -19.63 16.50
CA VAL A 11 -15.56 -20.13 15.68
C VAL A 11 -14.76 -19.03 14.98
N LYS A 12 -13.46 -18.94 15.31
CA LYS A 12 -12.45 -18.29 14.46
C LYS A 12 -12.54 -18.90 13.07
N ARG A 13 -12.88 -18.11 12.05
CA ARG A 13 -12.63 -18.51 10.67
C ARG A 13 -11.13 -18.59 10.46
N GLN A 14 -10.65 -19.82 10.35
CA GLN A 14 -9.33 -20.16 9.88
C GLN A 14 -9.23 -19.61 8.46
N ARG A 15 -8.33 -18.65 8.23
CA ARG A 15 -7.90 -18.31 6.86
C ARG A 15 -7.03 -19.47 6.44
N ASP A 16 -7.29 -19.99 5.23
CA ASP A 16 -6.47 -21.01 4.64
C ASP A 16 -5.01 -20.51 4.64
N ASP A 17 -4.15 -21.29 5.28
CA ASP A 17 -2.71 -21.08 5.32
C ASP A 17 -2.18 -21.34 3.90
N ASP A 18 -2.21 -20.31 3.05
CA ASP A 18 -1.49 -20.36 1.78
C ASP A 18 0.01 -20.16 2.06
N GLU A 19 0.74 -21.18 1.63
CA GLU A 19 2.13 -21.51 1.90
C GLU A 19 3.11 -20.34 1.83
N GLU A 20 4.08 -20.36 2.76
CA GLU A 20 5.32 -19.60 2.71
C GLU A 20 6.02 -19.82 1.36
N ASN A 21 5.89 -18.85 0.45
CA ASN A 21 6.63 -18.88 -0.80
C ASN A 21 7.97 -18.17 -0.62
N GLU A 22 8.91 -18.84 0.06
CA GLU A 22 10.34 -18.59 -0.18
C GLU A 22 10.66 -19.05 -1.59
N VAL A 23 10.58 -18.14 -2.57
CA VAL A 23 11.04 -18.42 -3.93
C VAL A 23 12.56 -18.31 -3.96
N SER A 24 13.25 -19.34 -3.48
CA SER A 24 14.64 -19.59 -3.85
C SER A 24 14.64 -20.32 -5.20
N VAL A 25 14.91 -19.61 -6.29
CA VAL A 25 15.05 -20.23 -7.61
C VAL A 25 16.39 -20.97 -7.68
N SER A 26 16.38 -22.28 -7.42
CA SER A 26 17.44 -23.21 -7.84
C SER A 26 17.06 -23.82 -9.19
N MET A 27 17.84 -23.53 -10.24
CA MET A 27 17.65 -24.10 -11.57
C MET A 27 18.32 -25.47 -11.67
N ASP A 28 17.51 -26.54 -11.75
CA ASP A 28 17.94 -27.83 -12.30
C ASP A 28 17.69 -27.85 -13.81
N VAL A 29 18.75 -28.10 -14.58
CA VAL A 29 18.70 -28.19 -16.05
C VAL A 29 18.67 -29.66 -16.45
N GLU A 30 17.48 -30.18 -16.78
CA GLU A 30 17.36 -31.37 -17.63
C GLU A 30 16.91 -30.97 -19.04
N GLY A 31 17.77 -31.27 -20.02
CA GLY A 31 17.62 -30.84 -21.41
C GLY A 31 16.66 -31.72 -22.21
N GLY A 32 15.53 -31.13 -22.62
CA GLY A 32 14.72 -31.57 -23.77
C GLY A 32 14.76 -30.49 -24.86
N LYS A 33 15.18 -30.85 -26.08
CA LYS A 33 15.31 -29.90 -27.21
C LYS A 33 13.94 -29.63 -27.84
N ASP A 34 13.41 -28.43 -27.65
CA ASP A 34 12.28 -27.88 -28.39
C ASP A 34 12.77 -27.02 -29.58
N PRO A 35 12.33 -27.24 -30.84
CA PRO A 35 12.88 -26.57 -32.03
C PRO A 35 12.50 -25.08 -32.21
N LEU A 36 11.78 -24.48 -31.26
CA LEU A 36 11.34 -23.07 -31.32
C LEU A 36 12.12 -22.11 -30.39
N SER A 37 13.23 -22.56 -29.79
CA SER A 37 13.94 -21.86 -28.70
C SER A 37 14.85 -20.68 -29.09
N ASN A 38 14.58 -19.98 -30.20
CA ASN A 38 15.26 -18.70 -30.51
C ASN A 38 14.57 -17.47 -29.87
N GLY A 39 13.66 -17.68 -28.92
CA GLY A 39 13.08 -16.61 -28.11
C GLY A 39 14.10 -16.09 -27.10
N LEU A 40 14.55 -14.84 -27.28
CA LEU A 40 15.33 -14.08 -26.30
C LEU A 40 14.51 -13.90 -25.00
N SER A 41 14.53 -14.89 -24.11
CA SER A 41 14.12 -14.69 -22.71
C SER A 41 15.36 -14.37 -21.89
N SER A 42 15.75 -13.10 -21.87
CA SER A 42 16.72 -12.59 -20.92
C SER A 42 16.04 -11.54 -20.04
N VAL A 43 15.94 -11.83 -18.74
CA VAL A 43 15.48 -10.85 -17.75
C VAL A 43 16.57 -9.78 -17.62
N ILE A 44 16.23 -8.53 -17.94
CA ILE A 44 17.15 -7.40 -17.79
C ILE A 44 17.22 -7.05 -16.28
N PRO A 45 18.40 -7.04 -15.65
CA PRO A 45 18.51 -6.81 -14.21
C PRO A 45 18.17 -5.36 -13.82
N GLY A 46 17.81 -5.16 -12.55
CA GLY A 46 17.57 -3.84 -11.94
C GLY A 46 16.20 -3.23 -12.25
N TRP A 47 15.20 -4.05 -12.59
CA TRP A 47 13.80 -3.65 -12.70
C TRP A 47 13.01 -4.27 -11.54
N PHE A 48 12.11 -3.48 -10.96
CA PHE A 48 11.05 -3.98 -10.12
C PHE A 48 9.84 -4.25 -11.01
N SER A 49 9.22 -5.42 -10.87
CA SER A 49 8.02 -5.81 -11.61
C SER A 49 6.91 -6.12 -10.61
N GLU A 50 5.81 -5.36 -10.69
CA GLU A 50 4.61 -5.60 -9.92
C GLU A 50 3.84 -6.78 -10.53
N ILE A 51 3.77 -7.89 -9.80
CA ILE A 51 3.13 -9.14 -10.22
C ILE A 51 2.17 -9.57 -9.11
N SER A 52 0.93 -9.86 -9.47
CA SER A 52 -0.08 -10.36 -8.53
C SER A 52 -1.04 -11.33 -9.21
N SER A 53 -1.60 -12.24 -8.43
CA SER A 53 -2.72 -13.10 -8.86
C SER A 53 -3.99 -12.31 -9.17
N MET A 54 -4.09 -11.06 -8.71
CA MET A 54 -5.21 -10.16 -9.00
C MET A 54 -5.21 -9.65 -10.46
N TRP A 55 -4.07 -9.67 -11.16
CA TRP A 55 -3.94 -9.31 -12.58
C TRP A 55 -3.07 -10.34 -13.33
N PRO A 56 -3.59 -11.56 -13.55
CA PRO A 56 -2.81 -12.64 -14.14
C PRO A 56 -2.46 -12.34 -15.61
N GLY A 57 -1.19 -12.53 -15.97
CA GLY A 57 -0.71 -12.41 -17.36
C GLY A 57 -0.17 -11.03 -17.73
N GLU A 58 -0.17 -10.08 -16.81
CA GLU A 58 0.39 -8.74 -17.00
C GLU A 58 1.24 -8.30 -15.79
N ALA A 59 2.17 -7.37 -16.02
CA ALA A 59 3.01 -6.78 -14.98
C ALA A 59 3.47 -5.38 -15.38
N HIS A 60 3.42 -4.43 -14.46
CA HIS A 60 4.05 -3.12 -14.64
C HIS A 60 5.47 -3.15 -14.07
N SER A 61 6.46 -2.76 -14.86
CA SER A 61 7.86 -2.75 -14.43
C SER A 61 8.45 -1.34 -14.38
N LEU A 62 9.10 -0.99 -13.27
CA LEU A 62 9.83 0.26 -13.08
C LEU A 62 11.32 -0.01 -12.86
N LYS A 63 12.17 0.74 -13.55
CA LYS A 63 13.62 0.65 -13.38
C LYS A 63 14.00 1.21 -12.00
N VAL A 64 14.71 0.40 -11.22
CA VAL A 64 15.17 0.77 -9.88
C VAL A 64 16.54 1.44 -9.99
N GLU A 65 16.68 2.64 -9.43
CA GLU A 65 17.98 3.29 -9.24
C GLU A 65 18.59 2.90 -7.90
N LYS A 66 17.79 2.93 -6.84
CA LYS A 66 18.26 2.66 -5.47
C LYS A 66 17.13 2.20 -4.57
N ILE A 67 17.35 1.13 -3.81
CA ILE A 67 16.47 0.77 -2.68
C ILE A 67 16.76 1.72 -1.51
N LEU A 68 15.72 2.39 -1.02
CA LEU A 68 15.80 3.37 0.06
C LEU A 68 15.42 2.76 1.41
N PHE A 69 14.46 1.84 1.40
CA PHE A 69 14.00 1.10 2.55
C PHE A 69 13.42 -0.25 2.11
N GLN A 70 13.61 -1.29 2.91
CA GLN A 70 12.90 -2.56 2.78
C GLN A 70 12.75 -3.17 4.18
N GLY A 71 11.54 -3.57 4.54
CA GLY A 71 11.23 -4.16 5.83
C GLY A 71 9.91 -4.92 5.80
N LYS A 72 9.63 -5.67 6.87
CA LYS A 72 8.36 -6.33 7.10
C LYS A 72 7.79 -5.84 8.42
N SER A 73 6.59 -5.28 8.40
CA SER A 73 5.84 -4.88 9.60
C SER A 73 5.08 -6.08 10.17
N GLU A 74 4.25 -5.85 11.18
CA GLU A 74 3.31 -6.87 11.67
C GLU A 74 2.19 -7.18 10.65
N TYR A 75 2.02 -6.32 9.62
CA TYR A 75 0.92 -6.40 8.67
C TYR A 75 1.38 -6.81 7.27
N GLN A 76 2.51 -6.29 6.79
CA GLN A 76 2.89 -6.40 5.37
C GLN A 76 4.38 -6.16 5.14
N ASN A 77 4.84 -6.51 3.94
CA ASN A 77 6.15 -6.11 3.44
C ASN A 77 6.09 -4.67 2.93
N VAL A 78 7.04 -3.84 3.36
CA VAL A 78 7.13 -2.42 3.01
C VAL A 78 8.45 -2.18 2.29
N MET A 79 8.39 -1.61 1.09
CA MET A 79 9.58 -1.23 0.33
C MET A 79 9.43 0.18 -0.22
N VAL A 80 10.52 0.93 -0.15
CA VAL A 80 10.65 2.22 -0.82
C VAL A 80 11.89 2.19 -1.69
N PHE A 81 11.75 2.60 -2.95
CA PHE A 81 12.88 2.75 -3.85
C PHE A 81 12.78 4.02 -4.69
N GLN A 82 13.94 4.52 -5.10
CA GLN A 82 14.08 5.53 -6.12
C GLN A 82 13.98 4.85 -7.49
N SER A 83 12.99 5.21 -8.28
CA SER A 83 12.88 4.80 -9.68
C SER A 83 13.61 5.77 -10.62
N SER A 84 13.93 5.30 -11.83
CA SER A 84 14.63 6.14 -12.82
C SER A 84 13.78 7.25 -13.42
N THR A 85 12.45 7.11 -13.42
CA THR A 85 11.57 8.03 -14.18
C THR A 85 10.28 8.40 -13.47
N TYR A 86 9.97 7.82 -12.30
CA TYR A 86 8.73 8.05 -11.54
C TYR A 86 8.99 8.64 -10.13
N GLY A 87 10.24 9.02 -9.82
CA GLY A 87 10.60 9.48 -8.49
C GLY A 87 10.66 8.32 -7.49
N LYS A 88 10.39 8.59 -6.22
CA LYS A 88 10.27 7.58 -5.18
C LYS A 88 8.96 6.81 -5.33
N VAL A 89 9.02 5.53 -4.99
CA VAL A 89 7.93 4.56 -5.14
C VAL A 89 7.74 3.84 -3.83
N LEU A 90 6.51 3.80 -3.33
CA LEU A 90 6.10 3.00 -2.17
C LEU A 90 5.46 1.70 -2.67
N VAL A 91 5.91 0.58 -2.15
CA VAL A 91 5.40 -0.75 -2.47
C VAL A 91 5.03 -1.46 -1.17
N LEU A 92 3.82 -2.02 -1.15
CA LEU A 92 3.30 -2.84 -0.05
C LEU A 92 2.95 -4.23 -0.59
N ASP A 93 3.48 -5.28 0.02
CA ASP A 93 3.30 -6.68 -0.43
C ASP A 93 3.50 -6.91 -1.95
N GLY A 94 4.48 -6.21 -2.51
CA GLY A 94 4.81 -6.32 -3.94
C GLY A 94 3.91 -5.50 -4.88
N VAL A 95 2.95 -4.75 -4.33
CA VAL A 95 2.02 -3.87 -5.07
C VAL A 95 2.41 -2.41 -4.88
N ILE A 96 2.56 -1.68 -5.99
CA ILE A 96 2.81 -0.23 -6.02
C ILE A 96 1.60 0.48 -5.44
N GLN A 97 1.83 1.25 -4.37
CA GLN A 97 0.78 2.07 -3.76
C GLN A 97 0.78 3.48 -4.33
N LEU A 98 1.97 4.05 -4.56
CA LEU A 98 2.12 5.37 -5.18
C LEU A 98 3.50 5.53 -5.82
N THR A 99 3.57 6.49 -6.74
CA THR A 99 4.82 7.11 -7.19
C THR A 99 4.73 8.62 -7.07
N GLU A 100 5.84 9.30 -6.77
CA GLU A 100 5.86 10.78 -6.69
C GLU A 100 5.41 11.45 -8.01
N ARG A 101 5.58 10.78 -9.15
CA ARG A 101 5.28 11.36 -10.45
C ARG A 101 3.79 11.45 -10.77
N ASP A 102 2.98 10.52 -10.28
CA ASP A 102 1.59 10.37 -10.68
C ASP A 102 0.60 10.23 -9.51
N GLU A 103 1.05 10.30 -8.26
CA GLU A 103 0.19 10.23 -7.07
C GLU A 103 -0.98 11.24 -7.10
N CYS A 104 -0.77 12.42 -7.70
CA CYS A 104 -1.78 13.49 -7.76
C CYS A 104 -3.06 13.00 -8.44
N ALA A 105 -2.96 12.17 -9.48
CA ALA A 105 -4.12 11.69 -10.21
C ALA A 105 -5.04 10.85 -9.30
N TYR A 106 -4.48 10.00 -8.45
CA TYR A 106 -5.25 9.21 -7.51
C TYR A 106 -5.73 10.06 -6.32
N GLN A 107 -4.82 10.79 -5.68
CA GLN A 107 -5.07 11.51 -4.44
C GLN A 107 -6.08 12.66 -4.63
N GLU A 108 -5.95 13.44 -5.71
CA GLU A 108 -6.91 14.50 -6.03
C GLU A 108 -8.29 13.90 -6.32
N MET A 109 -8.36 12.80 -7.09
CA MET A 109 -9.63 12.23 -7.49
C MET A 109 -10.38 11.58 -6.32
N ILE A 110 -9.71 10.75 -5.52
CA ILE A 110 -10.36 10.11 -4.36
C ILE A 110 -10.82 11.13 -3.32
N THR A 111 -10.16 12.29 -3.26
CA THR A 111 -10.50 13.37 -2.32
C THR A 111 -11.56 14.32 -2.87
N HIS A 112 -11.35 14.88 -4.06
CA HIS A 112 -12.15 15.98 -4.56
C HIS A 112 -13.48 15.52 -5.14
N LEU A 113 -13.57 14.30 -5.69
CA LEU A 113 -14.87 13.77 -6.14
C LEU A 113 -15.92 13.80 -5.01
N PRO A 114 -15.70 13.23 -3.81
CA PRO A 114 -16.69 13.31 -2.74
C PRO A 114 -16.81 14.72 -2.15
N LEU A 115 -15.70 15.42 -1.87
CA LEU A 115 -15.75 16.69 -1.15
C LEU A 115 -16.34 17.85 -1.98
N CYS A 116 -16.20 17.83 -3.30
CA CYS A 116 -16.84 18.80 -4.19
C CYS A 116 -18.32 18.46 -4.49
N SER A 117 -18.80 17.28 -4.09
CA SER A 117 -20.17 16.81 -4.32
C SER A 117 -21.13 17.15 -3.18
N ILE A 118 -20.64 17.71 -2.07
CA ILE A 118 -21.44 18.10 -0.92
C ILE A 118 -21.12 19.55 -0.47
N PRO A 119 -22.10 20.30 0.05
CA PRO A 119 -21.84 21.65 0.51
C PRO A 119 -21.12 21.62 1.87
N ASN A 120 -20.00 22.36 1.96
CA ASN A 120 -19.26 22.62 3.21
C ASN A 120 -18.95 21.36 4.05
N PRO A 121 -18.18 20.38 3.52
CA PRO A 121 -17.73 19.25 4.32
C PRO A 121 -16.93 19.72 5.54
N LYS A 122 -17.35 19.32 6.76
CA LYS A 122 -16.72 19.76 8.01
C LYS A 122 -15.84 18.71 8.69
N LYS A 123 -16.25 17.45 8.64
CA LYS A 123 -15.56 16.34 9.30
C LYS A 123 -15.34 15.23 8.28
N VAL A 124 -14.10 14.83 8.11
CA VAL A 124 -13.69 13.83 7.13
C VAL A 124 -12.96 12.71 7.86
N LEU A 125 -13.31 11.46 7.52
CA LEU A 125 -12.61 10.27 7.95
C LEU A 125 -11.89 9.68 6.72
N VAL A 126 -10.59 9.42 6.87
CA VAL A 126 -9.78 8.69 5.90
C VAL A 126 -9.38 7.36 6.54
N ILE A 127 -9.74 6.23 5.92
CA ILE A 127 -9.31 4.90 6.35
C ILE A 127 -8.20 4.44 5.39
N GLY A 128 -7.05 4.04 5.93
CA GLY A 128 -5.82 3.89 5.17
C GLY A 128 -5.19 5.25 4.84
N GLY A 129 -4.53 5.35 3.69
CA GLY A 129 -3.89 6.60 3.25
C GLY A 129 -2.61 6.93 4.03
N GLY A 130 -1.89 5.89 4.48
CA GLY A 130 -0.69 6.01 5.29
C GLY A 130 0.40 6.93 4.72
N ASP A 131 0.43 7.17 3.41
CA ASP A 131 1.36 8.10 2.75
C ASP A 131 1.12 9.58 3.12
N GLY A 132 -0.12 9.95 3.44
CA GLY A 132 -0.50 11.29 3.83
C GLY A 132 -0.97 12.21 2.68
N GLY A 133 -0.91 11.78 1.43
CA GLY A 133 -1.30 12.62 0.30
C GLY A 133 -2.81 12.86 0.22
N VAL A 134 -3.64 11.86 0.56
CA VAL A 134 -5.10 12.07 0.64
C VAL A 134 -5.44 13.14 1.69
N ILE A 135 -4.82 13.10 2.87
CA ILE A 135 -5.09 14.12 3.91
C ILE A 135 -4.52 15.50 3.53
N ARG A 136 -3.42 15.57 2.75
CA ARG A 136 -2.94 16.81 2.12
C ARG A 136 -4.01 17.41 1.21
N GLU A 137 -4.63 16.59 0.36
CA GLU A 137 -5.68 17.06 -0.54
C GLU A 137 -6.96 17.47 0.20
N VAL A 138 -7.33 16.76 1.28
CA VAL A 138 -8.49 17.11 2.12
C VAL A 138 -8.26 18.49 2.74
N ALA A 139 -7.02 18.79 3.15
CA ALA A 139 -6.67 20.06 3.77
C ALA A 139 -6.88 21.29 2.85
N HIS A 140 -6.95 21.13 1.53
CA HIS A 140 -7.29 22.23 0.62
C HIS A 140 -8.74 22.74 0.78
N HIS A 141 -9.61 21.96 1.41
CA HIS A 141 -11.00 22.37 1.66
C HIS A 141 -11.09 23.20 2.96
N SER A 142 -11.24 24.52 2.82
CA SER A 142 -11.31 25.45 3.96
C SER A 142 -12.52 25.25 4.88
N SER A 143 -13.56 24.56 4.40
CA SER A 143 -14.73 24.20 5.20
C SER A 143 -14.48 23.02 6.14
N VAL A 144 -13.42 22.23 5.90
CA VAL A 144 -13.06 21.09 6.74
C VAL A 144 -12.45 21.60 8.05
N GLU A 145 -13.07 21.18 9.15
CA GLU A 145 -12.72 21.53 10.53
C GLU A 145 -11.97 20.39 11.24
N LYS A 146 -12.19 19.13 10.84
CA LYS A 146 -11.53 17.95 11.42
C LYS A 146 -11.27 16.87 10.37
N ILE A 147 -10.07 16.29 10.42
CA ILE A 147 -9.66 15.14 9.60
C ILE A 147 -9.21 14.03 10.55
N ASP A 148 -9.99 12.95 10.65
CA ASP A 148 -9.53 11.73 11.31
C ASP A 148 -8.90 10.83 10.24
N ILE A 149 -7.69 10.33 10.48
CA ILE A 149 -7.07 9.29 9.65
C ILE A 149 -6.84 8.04 10.51
N CYS A 150 -7.31 6.90 10.04
CA CYS A 150 -7.10 5.60 10.69
C CYS A 150 -6.25 4.71 9.78
N GLU A 151 -4.99 4.53 10.15
CA GLU A 151 -4.03 3.69 9.43
C GLU A 151 -3.62 2.52 10.34
N ILE A 152 -3.68 1.30 9.82
CA ILE A 152 -3.41 0.11 10.63
C ILE A 152 -1.91 -0.07 10.86
N ASP A 153 -1.09 0.32 9.89
CA ASP A 153 0.34 0.05 9.89
C ASP A 153 1.16 1.31 10.15
N LYS A 154 1.66 1.42 11.38
CA LYS A 154 2.55 2.52 11.79
C LYS A 154 3.83 2.59 10.94
N MET A 155 4.36 1.46 10.45
CA MET A 155 5.58 1.46 9.65
C MET A 155 5.36 2.23 8.35
N VAL A 156 4.18 2.09 7.72
CA VAL A 156 3.84 2.82 6.49
C VAL A 156 3.84 4.32 6.74
N VAL A 157 3.26 4.79 7.86
CA VAL A 157 3.26 6.21 8.23
C VAL A 157 4.67 6.74 8.45
N ASP A 158 5.49 6.02 9.21
CA ASP A 158 6.85 6.46 9.56
C ASP A 158 7.75 6.51 8.32
N VAL A 159 7.70 5.46 7.50
CA VAL A 159 8.45 5.38 6.22
C VAL A 159 7.97 6.48 5.27
N SER A 160 6.68 6.75 5.20
CA SER A 160 6.14 7.80 4.34
C SER A 160 6.61 9.18 4.75
N LYS A 161 6.58 9.50 6.06
CA LYS A 161 7.13 10.75 6.59
C LYS A 161 8.63 10.92 6.31
N GLN A 162 9.38 9.83 6.35
CA GLN A 162 10.82 9.88 6.12
C GLN A 162 11.17 10.06 4.64
N TYR A 163 10.49 9.35 3.73
CA TYR A 163 10.90 9.27 2.33
C TYR A 163 10.03 10.09 1.38
N PHE A 164 8.84 10.51 1.79
CA PHE A 164 7.90 11.26 0.95
C PHE A 164 7.42 12.54 1.68
N PRO A 165 8.32 13.47 2.05
CA PRO A 165 7.96 14.61 2.88
C PRO A 165 6.89 15.52 2.24
N ASP A 166 6.90 15.69 0.91
CA ASP A 166 5.90 16.51 0.20
C ASP A 166 4.51 15.85 0.13
N VAL A 167 4.45 14.53 0.33
CA VAL A 167 3.22 13.75 0.40
C VAL A 167 2.71 13.72 1.84
N ALA A 168 3.61 13.38 2.76
CA ALA A 168 3.34 13.25 4.17
C ALA A 168 3.14 14.59 4.90
N VAL A 169 3.34 15.73 4.23
CA VAL A 169 3.05 17.07 4.76
C VAL A 169 1.60 17.21 5.22
N GLY A 170 0.68 16.39 4.68
CA GLY A 170 -0.70 16.34 5.15
C GLY A 170 -0.82 16.03 6.64
N TYR A 171 0.12 15.28 7.23
CA TYR A 171 0.16 15.02 8.68
C TYR A 171 0.49 16.23 9.55
N ASP A 172 1.01 17.31 8.97
CA ASP A 172 1.36 18.54 9.69
C ASP A 172 0.15 19.50 9.83
N ASP A 173 -0.97 19.23 9.15
CA ASP A 173 -2.17 20.04 9.27
C ASP A 173 -2.78 19.93 10.68
N PRO A 174 -3.03 21.05 11.39
CA PRO A 174 -3.50 21.02 12.77
C PRO A 174 -4.91 20.43 12.94
N ARG A 175 -5.65 20.21 11.85
CA ARG A 175 -6.98 19.57 11.85
C ARG A 175 -6.89 18.05 11.82
N VAL A 176 -5.70 17.48 11.59
CA VAL A 176 -5.48 16.04 11.47
C VAL A 176 -5.33 15.38 12.84
N THR A 177 -6.04 14.28 13.04
CA THR A 177 -5.84 13.36 14.15
C THR A 177 -5.55 11.97 13.59
N LEU A 178 -4.34 11.47 13.83
CA LEU A 178 -3.91 10.13 13.43
C LEU A 178 -4.27 9.10 14.50
N HIS A 179 -4.97 8.06 14.08
CA HIS A 179 -5.29 6.88 14.86
C HIS A 179 -4.54 5.70 14.23
N ILE A 180 -3.68 5.03 15.02
CA ILE A 180 -3.05 3.78 14.59
C ILE A 180 -3.95 2.62 15.01
N GLY A 181 -4.53 1.91 14.04
CA GLY A 181 -5.45 0.81 14.32
C GLY A 181 -6.27 0.36 13.10
N ASP A 182 -7.00 -0.73 13.28
CA ASP A 182 -7.88 -1.30 12.26
C ASP A 182 -9.06 -0.36 11.98
N GLY A 183 -9.16 0.11 10.73
CA GLY A 183 -10.25 0.98 10.28
C GLY A 183 -11.63 0.33 10.35
N VAL A 184 -11.73 -1.01 10.27
CA VAL A 184 -13.01 -1.71 10.44
C VAL A 184 -13.50 -1.62 11.88
N ALA A 185 -12.60 -1.80 12.86
CA ALA A 185 -12.95 -1.68 14.27
C ALA A 185 -13.19 -0.21 14.71
N PHE A 186 -12.62 0.74 13.98
CA PHE A 186 -12.78 2.18 14.25
C PHE A 186 -14.17 2.71 13.83
N LEU A 187 -14.79 2.11 12.80
CA LEU A 187 -16.06 2.53 12.22
C LEU A 187 -17.29 1.94 12.96
#